data_AF-A0A2D5AXK1-F1
#
_entry.id   AF-A0A2D5AXK1-F1
#
_cell.length_a   1.000
_cell.length_b   1.000
_cell.length_c   1.000
_cell.angle_alpha   90.00
_cell.angle_beta   90.00
_cell.angle_gamma   90.00
#
_symmetry.space_group_name_H-M   'P 1'
#
loop_
_entity.id
_entity.type
_entity.pdbx_description
1 polymer ?
#
loop_
_entity_poly.entity_id
_entity_poly.type
_entity_poly.pdbx_seq_one_letter_code
_entity_poly.pdbx_strand_id
1 'polypeptide(L)'
;MVELRPSEKRGEPAVALLLTWFLPGAGHVYLGRFWTGLWAFLLIEGLYALGFLLSGGRAFEFLDPELRGVFATVLAPEMGNLGAMIFQHKSVGFGSGGPTPFPAWVELGSILTALSGVGNLFVMVHAHLTARTPDNAPRRGRHPVLLLVATWAFPGLGHFLQGRRRRAAIVCVVLLGLFLAGTWMAGGANLSRMRHFYYWSGQFFLGLPAIVAEILSGRPPVTGETALGDAGLLYACMPGLLNILAMLDVFGVAERRWLEKENSAASSSSAELGSKAPEFESAPPA
;
A
#
# COMPACT_ATOMS: atom_id res chain seq x y z
N MET A 1 -16.78 43.61 2.49
CA MET A 1 -17.05 42.26 3.03
C MET A 1 -16.54 41.27 1.98
N VAL A 2 -15.26 40.88 2.05
CA VAL A 2 -14.66 39.94 1.10
C VAL A 2 -15.03 38.55 1.60
N GLU A 3 -15.96 37.91 0.91
CA GLU A 3 -16.33 36.53 1.14
C GLU A 3 -15.07 35.67 0.88
N LEU A 4 -14.44 35.19 1.95
CA LEU A 4 -13.41 34.17 1.87
C LEU A 4 -14.09 32.93 1.26
N ARG A 5 -13.86 32.67 -0.03
CA ARG A 5 -14.32 31.44 -0.68
C ARG A 5 -13.90 30.28 0.21
N PRO A 6 -14.84 29.40 0.64
CA PRO A 6 -14.46 28.16 1.29
C PRO A 6 -13.43 27.50 0.38
N SER A 7 -12.30 27.04 0.94
CA SER A 7 -11.35 26.26 0.15
C SER A 7 -12.12 25.12 -0.50
N GLU A 8 -12.41 25.23 -1.80
CA GLU A 8 -13.26 24.27 -2.50
C GLU A 8 -12.55 22.92 -2.42
N LYS A 9 -13.08 22.03 -1.58
CA LYS A 9 -12.64 20.64 -1.55
C LYS A 9 -12.82 20.11 -2.97
N ARG A 10 -11.77 19.54 -3.56
CA ARG A 10 -11.77 19.04 -4.95
C ARG A 10 -12.84 17.97 -5.21
N GLY A 11 -13.24 17.27 -4.16
CA GLY A 11 -14.22 16.21 -4.20
C GLY A 11 -14.26 15.48 -2.86
N GLU A 12 -15.17 14.51 -2.75
CA GLU A 12 -15.32 13.74 -1.52
C GLU A 12 -14.17 12.72 -1.37
N PRO A 13 -13.38 12.75 -0.27
CA PRO A 13 -12.22 11.87 -0.11
C PRO A 13 -12.56 10.38 -0.09
N ALA A 14 -13.75 10.02 0.43
CA ALA A 14 -14.22 8.64 0.43
C ALA A 14 -14.52 8.15 -1.00
N VAL A 15 -15.14 9.01 -1.83
CA VAL A 15 -15.44 8.68 -3.23
C VAL A 15 -14.15 8.51 -4.03
N ALA A 16 -13.17 9.41 -3.88
CA ALA A 16 -11.88 9.29 -4.56
C ALA A 16 -11.15 7.99 -4.18
N LEU A 17 -11.22 7.58 -2.91
CA LEU A 17 -10.65 6.33 -2.43
C LEU A 17 -11.36 5.11 -3.05
N LEU A 18 -12.70 5.06 -3.00
CA LEU A 18 -13.49 3.93 -3.51
C LEU A 18 -13.36 3.76 -5.02
N LEU A 19 -13.36 4.86 -5.78
CA LEU A 19 -13.12 4.84 -7.22
C LEU A 19 -11.75 4.25 -7.53
N THR A 20 -10.72 4.66 -6.79
CA THR A 20 -9.35 4.15 -6.96
C THR A 20 -9.22 2.69 -6.56
N TRP A 21 -9.91 2.25 -5.51
CA TRP A 21 -9.91 0.85 -5.08
C TRP A 21 -10.45 -0.08 -6.15
N PHE A 22 -11.54 0.33 -6.81
CA PHE A 22 -12.14 -0.44 -7.90
C PHE A 22 -11.34 -0.33 -9.19
N LEU A 23 -10.95 0.88 -9.59
CA LEU A 23 -10.20 1.16 -10.81
C LEU A 23 -9.01 2.07 -10.49
N PRO A 24 -7.77 1.55 -10.50
CA PRO A 24 -6.59 2.33 -10.14
C PRO A 24 -6.50 3.66 -10.89
N GLY A 25 -6.31 4.75 -10.16
CA GLY A 25 -6.22 6.11 -10.70
C GLY A 25 -7.55 6.81 -11.01
N ALA A 26 -8.70 6.12 -10.97
CA ALA A 26 -10.00 6.74 -11.24
C ALA A 26 -10.36 7.85 -10.24
N GLY A 27 -9.97 7.71 -8.97
CA GLY A 27 -10.13 8.78 -7.98
C GLY A 27 -9.34 10.04 -8.34
N HIS A 28 -8.15 9.92 -8.92
CA HIS A 28 -7.37 11.09 -9.37
C HIS A 28 -8.02 11.77 -10.57
N VAL A 29 -8.58 11.00 -11.51
CA VAL A 29 -9.35 11.55 -12.64
C VAL A 29 -10.58 12.31 -12.13
N TYR A 30 -11.31 11.73 -11.17
CA TYR A 30 -12.43 12.38 -10.48
C TYR A 30 -12.04 13.73 -9.85
N LEU A 31 -10.83 13.83 -9.29
CA LEU A 31 -10.28 15.05 -8.70
C LEU A 31 -9.62 16.00 -9.72
N GLY A 32 -9.85 15.79 -11.03
CA GLY A 32 -9.31 16.61 -12.12
C GLY A 32 -7.82 16.39 -12.43
N ARG A 33 -7.18 15.37 -11.85
CA ARG A 33 -5.75 15.06 -12.04
C ARG A 33 -5.57 13.91 -13.04
N PHE A 34 -5.99 14.16 -14.28
CA PHE A 34 -5.99 13.14 -15.34
C PHE A 34 -4.66 12.39 -15.48
N TRP A 35 -3.54 13.11 -15.62
CA TRP A 35 -2.23 12.48 -15.81
C TRP A 35 -1.79 11.63 -14.62
N THR A 36 -2.04 12.08 -13.39
CA THR A 36 -1.74 11.27 -12.20
C THR A 36 -2.58 10.00 -12.16
N GLY A 37 -3.86 10.10 -12.53
CA GLY A 37 -4.75 8.94 -12.67
C GLY A 37 -4.29 7.97 -13.76
N LEU A 38 -3.93 8.48 -14.95
CA LEU A 38 -3.46 7.67 -16.06
C LEU A 38 -2.17 6.92 -15.71
N TRP A 39 -1.19 7.58 -15.10
CA TRP A 39 0.05 6.90 -14.68
C TRP A 39 -0.21 5.84 -13.61
N ALA A 40 -1.09 6.12 -12.65
CA ALA A 40 -1.49 5.14 -11.65
C ALA A 40 -2.18 3.93 -12.29
N PHE A 41 -3.11 4.16 -13.22
CA PHE A 41 -3.79 3.11 -13.98
C PHE A 41 -2.79 2.23 -14.73
N LEU A 42 -1.94 2.84 -15.57
CA LEU A 42 -0.98 2.11 -16.40
C LEU A 42 0.01 1.30 -15.57
N LEU A 43 0.49 1.85 -14.44
CA LEU A 43 1.43 1.14 -13.58
C LEU A 43 0.76 -0.03 -12.87
N ILE A 44 -0.37 0.21 -12.21
CA ILE A 44 -1.03 -0.79 -11.35
C ILE A 44 -1.67 -1.89 -12.20
N GLU A 45 -2.40 -1.53 -13.26
CA GLU A 45 -2.97 -2.52 -14.19
C GLU A 45 -1.90 -3.17 -15.04
N GLY A 46 -0.83 -2.46 -15.41
CA GLY A 46 0.31 -3.05 -16.12
C GLY A 46 1.00 -4.15 -15.31
N LEU A 47 1.23 -3.92 -14.01
CA LEU A 47 1.74 -4.94 -13.09
C LEU A 47 0.79 -6.12 -12.96
N TYR A 48 -0.52 -5.86 -12.82
CA TYR A 48 -1.51 -6.91 -12.70
C TYR A 48 -1.60 -7.76 -13.97
N ALA A 49 -1.72 -7.11 -15.14
CA ALA A 49 -1.83 -7.77 -16.43
C ALA A 49 -0.58 -8.59 -16.74
N LEU A 50 0.61 -8.04 -16.50
CA LEU A 50 1.86 -8.80 -16.64
C LEU A 50 1.88 -10.00 -15.69
N GLY A 51 1.48 -9.81 -14.44
CA GLY A 51 1.42 -10.89 -13.45
C GLY A 51 0.42 -11.99 -13.82
N PHE A 52 -0.74 -11.59 -14.30
CA PHE A 52 -1.79 -12.47 -14.81
C PHE A 52 -1.28 -13.28 -16.01
N LEU A 53 -0.62 -12.64 -16.99
CA LEU A 53 -0.06 -13.31 -18.16
C LEU A 53 1.03 -14.31 -17.78
N LEU A 54 1.98 -13.92 -16.92
CA LEU A 54 3.08 -14.80 -16.48
C LEU A 54 2.59 -15.99 -15.65
N SER A 55 1.49 -15.81 -14.91
CA SER A 55 0.85 -16.89 -14.15
C SER A 55 -0.20 -17.68 -14.93
N GLY A 56 -0.51 -17.30 -16.16
CA GLY A 56 -1.64 -17.87 -16.92
C GLY A 56 -2.99 -17.68 -16.22
N GLY A 57 -3.12 -16.67 -15.35
CA GLY A 57 -4.29 -16.44 -14.50
C GLY A 57 -4.42 -17.41 -13.31
N ARG A 58 -3.41 -18.25 -13.05
CA ARG A 58 -3.48 -19.38 -12.12
C ARG A 58 -2.98 -19.07 -10.71
N ALA A 59 -2.70 -17.80 -10.40
CA ALA A 59 -2.16 -17.40 -9.09
C ALA A 59 -3.08 -17.76 -7.89
N PHE A 60 -4.38 -17.90 -8.11
CA PHE A 60 -5.34 -18.33 -7.07
C PHE A 60 -5.54 -19.85 -6.99
N GLU A 61 -5.03 -20.62 -7.95
CA GLU A 61 -5.13 -22.09 -7.88
C GLU A 61 -4.26 -22.69 -6.77
N PHE A 62 -3.28 -21.92 -6.27
CA PHE A 62 -2.46 -22.25 -5.11
C PHE A 62 -3.25 -22.48 -3.84
N LEU A 63 -4.46 -21.93 -3.78
CA LEU A 63 -5.31 -22.11 -2.62
C LEU A 63 -5.85 -23.54 -2.59
N ASP A 64 -5.70 -24.18 -1.44
CA ASP A 64 -6.23 -25.53 -1.21
C ASP A 64 -7.72 -25.58 -1.55
N PRO A 65 -8.19 -26.65 -2.23
CA PRO A 65 -9.58 -26.77 -2.66
C PRO A 65 -10.61 -26.51 -1.56
N GLU A 66 -10.31 -26.91 -0.33
CA GLU A 66 -11.17 -26.76 0.85
C GLU A 66 -11.34 -25.31 1.30
N LEU A 67 -10.37 -24.44 0.98
CA LEU A 67 -10.37 -23.03 1.37
C LEU A 67 -10.97 -22.13 0.27
N ARG A 68 -11.35 -22.70 -0.87
CA ARG A 68 -11.92 -21.96 -2.01
C ARG A 68 -13.36 -21.58 -1.72
N GLY A 69 -13.60 -20.29 -1.59
CA GLY A 69 -14.92 -19.71 -1.34
C GLY A 69 -14.96 -18.25 -1.74
N VAL A 70 -16.13 -17.63 -1.56
CA VAL A 70 -16.40 -16.24 -1.99
C VAL A 70 -15.43 -15.23 -1.35
N PHE A 71 -15.00 -15.49 -0.11
CA PHE A 71 -14.11 -14.61 0.64
C PHE A 71 -12.64 -15.04 0.62
N ALA A 72 -12.31 -16.13 -0.09
CA ALA A 72 -10.98 -16.73 -0.05
C ALA A 72 -9.87 -15.78 -0.53
N THR A 73 -10.16 -14.91 -1.48
CA THR A 73 -9.18 -13.96 -2.02
C THR A 73 -9.14 -12.64 -1.26
N VAL A 74 -9.98 -12.45 -0.22
CA VAL A 74 -10.07 -11.19 0.52
C VAL A 74 -8.79 -10.90 1.31
N LEU A 75 -8.14 -11.94 1.80
CA LEU A 75 -6.90 -11.83 2.55
C LEU A 75 -5.65 -11.79 1.64
N ALA A 76 -5.84 -11.93 0.33
CA ALA A 76 -4.75 -11.84 -0.63
C ALA A 76 -4.38 -10.37 -0.88
N PRO A 77 -3.10 -10.03 -1.12
CA PRO A 77 -2.69 -8.65 -1.37
C PRO A 77 -3.39 -8.04 -2.60
N GLU A 78 -3.77 -8.87 -3.58
CA GLU A 78 -4.55 -8.48 -4.77
C GLU A 78 -5.87 -7.78 -4.44
N MET A 79 -6.45 -7.98 -3.26
CA MET A 79 -7.67 -7.29 -2.83
C MET A 79 -7.51 -5.76 -2.84
N GLY A 80 -6.28 -5.24 -2.78
CA GLY A 80 -6.00 -3.82 -2.99
C GLY A 80 -6.36 -3.32 -4.40
N ASN A 81 -6.39 -4.20 -5.41
CA ASN A 81 -6.89 -3.91 -6.76
C ASN A 81 -8.15 -4.74 -7.04
N LEU A 82 -9.28 -4.23 -6.54
CA LEU A 82 -10.54 -4.97 -6.52
C LEU A 82 -11.06 -5.29 -7.93
N GLY A 83 -10.98 -4.34 -8.87
CA GLY A 83 -11.47 -4.53 -10.22
C GLY A 83 -10.74 -5.65 -10.95
N ALA A 84 -9.40 -5.62 -10.90
CA ALA A 84 -8.57 -6.65 -11.52
C ALA A 84 -8.75 -8.02 -10.86
N MET A 85 -8.86 -8.05 -9.53
CA MET A 85 -9.15 -9.28 -8.78
C MET A 85 -10.51 -9.90 -9.15
N ILE A 86 -11.57 -9.09 -9.24
CA ILE A 86 -12.89 -9.55 -9.67
C ILE A 86 -12.82 -10.07 -11.11
N PHE A 87 -12.09 -9.39 -11.99
CA PHE A 87 -11.88 -9.84 -13.37
C PHE A 87 -11.19 -11.20 -13.42
N GLN A 88 -10.07 -11.40 -12.71
CA GLN A 88 -9.37 -12.69 -12.65
C GLN A 88 -10.29 -13.79 -12.10
N HIS A 89 -10.99 -13.50 -11.00
CA HIS A 89 -11.88 -14.47 -10.38
C HIS A 89 -13.05 -14.86 -11.30
N LYS A 90 -13.62 -13.92 -12.06
CA LYS A 90 -14.69 -14.20 -13.03
C LYS A 90 -14.20 -14.90 -14.29
N SER A 91 -12.96 -14.65 -14.71
CA SER A 91 -12.41 -15.21 -15.96
C SER A 91 -11.84 -16.62 -15.77
N VAL A 92 -11.09 -16.85 -14.69
CA VAL A 92 -10.35 -18.11 -14.47
C VAL A 92 -10.71 -18.77 -13.14
N GLY A 93 -11.30 -18.03 -12.18
CA GLY A 93 -11.68 -18.56 -10.87
C GLY A 93 -10.50 -19.10 -10.09
N PHE A 94 -10.63 -20.33 -9.58
CA PHE A 94 -9.56 -21.09 -8.93
C PHE A 94 -8.97 -22.16 -9.86
N GLY A 95 -9.07 -21.95 -11.17
CA GLY A 95 -8.54 -22.86 -12.17
C GLY A 95 -9.43 -24.02 -12.55
N SER A 96 -8.93 -24.84 -13.46
CA SER A 96 -9.63 -26.02 -13.98
C SER A 96 -9.73 -27.19 -12.98
N GLY A 97 -9.02 -27.12 -11.85
CA GLY A 97 -8.98 -28.17 -10.83
C GLY A 97 -8.24 -29.46 -11.26
N GLY A 98 -7.78 -29.54 -12.51
CA GLY A 98 -7.02 -30.67 -13.03
C GLY A 98 -5.52 -30.59 -12.72
N PRO A 99 -4.82 -31.73 -12.61
CA PRO A 99 -3.38 -31.78 -12.37
C PRO A 99 -2.62 -31.35 -13.62
N THR A 100 -2.42 -30.04 -13.78
CA THR A 100 -1.64 -29.46 -14.88
C THR A 100 -0.46 -28.69 -14.31
N PRO A 101 0.75 -28.84 -14.88
CA PRO A 101 1.92 -28.10 -14.43
C PRO A 101 1.65 -26.60 -14.41
N PHE A 102 2.14 -25.91 -13.39
CA PHE A 102 2.08 -24.46 -13.39
C PHE A 102 3.03 -23.87 -14.45
N PRO A 103 2.70 -22.70 -15.01
CA PRO A 103 3.62 -21.95 -15.87
C PRO A 103 4.95 -21.68 -15.16
N ALA A 104 6.05 -21.65 -15.92
CA ALA A 104 7.40 -21.43 -15.38
C ALA A 104 7.52 -20.12 -14.58
N TRP A 105 6.75 -19.09 -14.94
CA TRP A 105 6.81 -17.76 -14.34
C TRP A 105 5.65 -17.49 -13.37
N VAL A 106 4.93 -18.53 -12.92
CA VAL A 106 3.72 -18.36 -12.12
C VAL A 106 3.96 -17.60 -10.82
N GLU A 107 5.12 -17.80 -10.22
CA GLU A 107 5.47 -17.21 -8.92
C GLU A 107 5.77 -15.72 -9.07
N LEU A 108 6.60 -15.37 -10.07
CA LEU A 108 6.81 -13.97 -10.44
C LEU A 108 5.48 -13.31 -10.80
N GLY A 109 4.62 -14.03 -11.53
CA GLY A 109 3.27 -13.58 -11.85
C GLY A 109 2.47 -13.24 -10.60
N SER A 110 2.50 -14.12 -9.58
CA SER A 110 1.81 -13.93 -8.31
C SER A 110 2.38 -12.79 -7.46
N ILE A 111 3.70 -12.53 -7.54
CA ILE A 111 4.33 -11.38 -6.89
C ILE A 111 3.85 -10.09 -7.57
N LEU A 112 3.80 -10.05 -8.90
CA LEU A 112 3.37 -8.87 -9.65
C LEU A 112 1.89 -8.52 -9.41
N THR A 113 1.00 -9.51 -9.35
CA THR A 113 -0.41 -9.28 -8.99
C THR A 113 -0.53 -8.78 -7.54
N ALA A 114 0.24 -9.34 -6.60
CA ALA A 114 0.27 -8.87 -5.21
C ALA A 114 0.83 -7.44 -5.09
N LEU A 115 1.89 -7.11 -5.84
CA LEU A 115 2.46 -5.76 -5.92
C LEU A 115 1.46 -4.75 -6.51
N SER A 116 0.66 -5.15 -7.51
CA SER A 116 -0.42 -4.31 -8.03
C SER A 116 -1.42 -3.95 -6.93
N GLY A 117 -1.86 -4.94 -6.15
CA GLY A 117 -2.79 -4.71 -5.03
C GLY A 117 -2.21 -3.78 -3.96
N VAL A 118 -1.01 -4.07 -3.44
CA VAL A 118 -0.34 -3.20 -2.44
C VAL A 118 -0.06 -1.80 -3.01
N GLY A 119 0.36 -1.72 -4.27
CA GLY A 119 0.58 -0.47 -4.97
C GLY A 119 -0.69 0.37 -5.04
N ASN A 120 -1.83 -0.26 -5.35
CA ASN A 120 -3.10 0.45 -5.40
C ASN A 120 -3.55 0.98 -4.03
N LEU A 121 -3.22 0.30 -2.92
CA LEU A 121 -3.46 0.85 -1.58
C LEU A 121 -2.74 2.19 -1.38
N PHE A 122 -1.51 2.34 -1.89
CA PHE A 122 -0.80 3.61 -1.83
C PHE A 122 -1.43 4.68 -2.73
N VAL A 123 -1.91 4.29 -3.91
CA VAL A 123 -2.63 5.19 -4.83
C VAL A 123 -3.96 5.65 -4.20
N MET A 124 -4.68 4.75 -3.53
CA MET A 124 -5.92 5.05 -2.78
C MET A 124 -5.67 6.09 -1.68
N VAL A 125 -4.63 5.88 -0.85
CA VAL A 125 -4.25 6.84 0.18
C VAL A 125 -3.85 8.18 -0.43
N HIS A 126 -3.13 8.17 -1.57
CA HIS A 126 -2.79 9.39 -2.29
C HIS A 126 -4.03 10.14 -2.79
N ALA A 127 -4.99 9.44 -3.40
CA ALA A 127 -6.25 10.03 -3.88
C ALA A 127 -7.03 10.65 -2.71
N HIS A 128 -7.14 9.91 -1.59
CA HIS A 128 -7.80 10.38 -0.38
C HIS A 128 -7.16 11.66 0.19
N LEU A 129 -5.83 11.70 0.31
CA LEU A 129 -5.13 12.90 0.77
C LEU A 129 -5.27 14.06 -0.24
N THR A 130 -5.21 13.78 -1.54
CA THR A 130 -5.37 14.80 -2.58
C THR A 130 -6.74 15.46 -2.52
N ALA A 131 -7.80 14.72 -2.21
CA ALA A 131 -9.14 15.28 -2.03
C ALA A 131 -9.25 16.20 -0.81
N ARG A 132 -8.38 16.00 0.20
CA ARG A 132 -8.36 16.75 1.45
C ARG A 132 -7.45 17.98 1.40
N THR A 133 -6.48 18.01 0.50
CA THR A 133 -5.52 19.11 0.36
C THR A 133 -5.94 20.09 -0.76
N PRO A 134 -6.04 21.40 -0.47
CA PRO A 134 -6.33 22.43 -1.47
C PRO A 134 -5.22 22.57 -2.53
N ASP A 135 -5.55 23.01 -3.75
CA ASP A 135 -4.63 23.19 -4.89
C ASP A 135 -3.44 24.08 -4.59
N ASN A 136 -3.69 25.17 -3.87
CA ASN A 136 -2.72 26.22 -3.61
C ASN A 136 -1.97 26.02 -2.29
N ALA A 137 -2.17 24.89 -1.61
CA ALA A 137 -1.50 24.62 -0.36
C ALA A 137 0.00 24.41 -0.58
N PRO A 138 0.88 25.12 0.17
CA PRO A 138 2.32 24.97 0.04
C PRO A 138 2.76 23.57 0.47
N ARG A 139 3.28 22.79 -0.47
CA ARG A 139 3.76 21.42 -0.25
C ARG A 139 5.15 21.42 0.41
N ARG A 140 5.21 21.47 1.74
CA ARG A 140 6.48 21.48 2.49
C ARG A 140 6.72 20.19 3.28
N GLY A 141 7.66 19.37 2.80
CA GLY A 141 8.13 18.15 3.46
C GLY A 141 7.95 16.89 2.61
N ARG A 142 8.25 15.72 3.17
CA ARG A 142 8.03 14.43 2.50
C ARG A 142 6.54 14.09 2.50
N HIS A 143 6.02 13.70 1.35
CA HIS A 143 4.62 13.30 1.20
C HIS A 143 4.32 12.05 2.06
N PRO A 144 3.17 11.96 2.77
CA PRO A 144 2.84 10.82 3.62
C PRO A 144 2.92 9.47 2.92
N VAL A 145 2.48 9.40 1.66
CA VAL A 145 2.53 8.17 0.85
C VAL A 145 3.96 7.71 0.59
N LEU A 146 4.92 8.62 0.39
CA LEU A 146 6.33 8.23 0.23
C LEU A 146 6.85 7.52 1.49
N LEU A 147 6.45 7.99 2.67
CA LEU A 147 6.85 7.41 3.94
C LEU A 147 6.18 6.05 4.19
N LEU A 148 4.93 5.89 3.73
CA LEU A 148 4.25 4.60 3.71
C LEU A 148 4.97 3.59 2.81
N VAL A 149 5.24 3.96 1.55
CA VAL A 149 5.98 3.13 0.59
C VAL A 149 7.34 2.75 1.16
N ALA A 150 8.06 3.70 1.76
CA ALA A 150 9.34 3.42 2.40
C ALA A 150 9.23 2.40 3.54
N THR A 151 8.20 2.52 4.40
CA THR A 151 7.98 1.59 5.53
C THR A 151 7.59 0.19 5.08
N TRP A 152 6.74 0.09 4.04
CA TRP A 152 6.43 -1.18 3.43
C TRP A 152 7.69 -1.79 2.79
N ALA A 153 8.43 -1.03 1.97
CA ALA A 153 9.60 -1.52 1.27
C ALA A 153 10.68 -2.04 2.23
N PHE A 154 10.92 -1.34 3.34
CA PHE A 154 11.82 -1.80 4.38
C PHE A 154 11.33 -1.42 5.79
N PRO A 155 11.16 -2.39 6.71
CA PRO A 155 10.70 -2.15 8.07
C PRO A 155 11.45 -1.03 8.80
N GLY A 156 10.72 -0.02 9.26
CA GLY A 156 11.27 1.12 9.98
C GLY A 156 11.88 2.24 9.13
N LEU A 157 11.97 2.09 7.80
CA LEU A 157 12.55 3.13 6.94
C LEU A 157 11.72 4.43 6.95
N GLY A 158 10.38 4.36 6.97
CA GLY A 158 9.56 5.57 7.11
C GLY A 158 9.73 6.28 8.45
N HIS A 159 9.89 5.54 9.56
CA HIS A 159 10.26 6.12 10.86
C HIS A 159 11.60 6.85 10.78
N PHE A 160 12.59 6.26 10.11
CA PHE A 160 13.91 6.85 9.93
C PHE A 160 13.82 8.16 9.12
N LEU A 161 13.10 8.14 8.00
CA LEU A 161 12.86 9.31 7.14
C LEU A 161 12.05 10.42 7.84
N GLN A 162 11.32 10.11 8.91
CA GLN A 162 10.66 11.09 9.77
C GLN A 162 11.55 11.65 10.89
N GLY A 163 12.80 11.17 10.99
CA GLY A 163 13.74 11.50 12.07
C GLY A 163 13.56 10.68 13.35
N ARG A 164 12.64 9.71 13.38
CA ARG A 164 12.32 8.87 14.55
C ARG A 164 13.28 7.67 14.64
N ARG A 165 14.60 7.93 14.70
CA ARG A 165 15.67 6.92 14.56
C ARG A 165 15.57 5.76 15.56
N ARG A 166 15.29 6.02 16.84
CA ARG A 166 15.14 4.97 17.86
C ARG A 166 13.97 4.03 17.53
N ARG A 167 12.83 4.59 17.09
CA ARG A 167 11.67 3.78 16.67
C ARG A 167 11.99 2.96 15.43
N ALA A 168 12.67 3.56 14.44
CA ALA A 168 13.11 2.87 13.24
C ALA A 168 13.98 1.65 13.57
N ALA A 169 14.97 1.81 14.46
CA ALA A 169 15.84 0.72 14.88
C ALA A 169 15.06 -0.40 15.59
N ILE A 170 14.17 -0.05 16.54
CA ILE A 170 13.34 -1.04 17.25
C ILE A 170 12.45 -1.80 16.27
N VAL A 171 11.74 -1.11 15.39
CA VAL A 171 10.86 -1.73 14.39
C VAL A 171 11.66 -2.65 13.46
N CYS A 172 12.78 -2.17 12.92
CA CYS A 172 13.65 -2.96 12.05
C CYS A 172 14.13 -4.24 12.76
N VAL A 173 14.72 -4.12 13.95
CA VAL A 173 15.28 -5.25 14.70
C VAL A 173 14.20 -6.27 15.09
N VAL A 174 13.05 -5.80 15.59
CA VAL A 174 11.97 -6.69 16.02
C VAL A 174 11.37 -7.42 14.82
N LEU A 175 11.02 -6.71 13.75
CA LEU A 175 10.32 -7.31 12.61
C LEU A 175 11.24 -8.25 11.82
N LEU A 176 12.50 -7.84 11.56
CA LEU A 176 13.46 -8.73 10.90
C LEU A 176 13.87 -9.89 11.82
N GLY A 177 14.02 -9.66 13.12
CA GLY A 177 14.34 -10.72 14.08
C GLY A 177 13.26 -11.80 14.14
N LEU A 178 11.98 -11.42 14.22
CA LEU A 178 10.85 -12.35 14.18
C LEU A 178 10.79 -13.11 12.86
N PHE A 179 10.99 -12.41 11.73
CA PHE A 179 10.97 -13.02 10.42
C PHE A 179 12.07 -14.07 10.26
N LEU A 180 13.31 -13.70 10.60
CA LEU A 180 14.47 -14.59 10.50
C LEU A 180 14.33 -15.78 11.45
N ALA A 181 13.85 -15.57 12.68
CA ALA A 181 13.58 -16.65 13.62
C ALA A 181 12.51 -17.60 13.07
N GLY A 182 11.40 -17.06 12.53
CA GLY A 182 10.33 -17.86 11.94
C GLY A 182 10.80 -18.67 10.74
N THR A 183 11.57 -18.06 9.83
CA THR A 183 12.16 -18.75 8.68
C THR A 183 13.15 -19.83 9.10
N TRP A 184 13.97 -19.58 10.12
CA TRP A 184 14.86 -20.60 10.68
C TRP A 184 14.09 -21.78 11.29
N MET A 185 13.05 -21.52 12.10
CA MET A 185 12.20 -22.55 12.70
C MET A 185 11.46 -23.40 11.66
N ALA A 186 11.03 -22.77 10.56
CA ALA A 186 10.38 -23.43 9.44
C ALA A 186 11.36 -24.08 8.44
N GLY A 187 12.67 -24.08 8.73
CA GLY A 187 13.69 -24.64 7.83
C GLY A 187 13.73 -23.99 6.44
N GLY A 188 13.29 -22.74 6.31
CA GLY A 188 13.20 -22.03 5.03
C GLY A 188 11.99 -22.37 4.17
N ALA A 189 11.12 -23.30 4.60
CA ALA A 189 9.97 -23.74 3.81
C ALA A 189 8.76 -22.76 3.86
N ASN A 190 8.78 -21.78 4.75
CA ASN A 190 7.66 -20.85 4.98
C ASN A 190 7.43 -19.86 3.82
N LEU A 191 8.45 -19.61 2.99
CA LEU A 191 8.44 -18.62 1.90
C LEU A 191 7.91 -19.25 0.61
N SER A 192 6.63 -19.61 0.60
CA SER A 192 5.96 -20.12 -0.60
C SER A 192 4.47 -19.85 -0.56
N ARG A 193 3.99 -19.04 -1.51
CA ARG A 193 2.54 -18.83 -1.71
C ARG A 193 1.81 -20.12 -2.06
N MET A 194 2.47 -21.03 -2.77
CA MET A 194 1.89 -22.32 -3.17
C MET A 194 1.63 -23.24 -1.98
N ARG A 195 2.45 -23.16 -0.93
CA ARG A 195 2.29 -24.00 0.27
C ARG A 195 1.47 -23.31 1.35
N HIS A 196 1.60 -22.00 1.46
CA HIS A 196 1.13 -21.24 2.61
C HIS A 196 0.45 -19.94 2.18
N PHE A 197 -0.59 -20.04 1.35
CA PHE A 197 -1.23 -18.90 0.69
C PHE A 197 -1.53 -17.70 1.61
N TYR A 198 -2.18 -17.95 2.76
CA TYR A 198 -2.55 -16.89 3.71
C TYR A 198 -1.36 -16.37 4.52
N TYR A 199 -0.48 -17.24 4.98
CA TYR A 199 0.74 -16.81 5.70
C TYR A 199 1.66 -16.01 4.80
N TRP A 200 1.82 -16.43 3.54
CA TRP A 200 2.57 -15.69 2.53
C TRP A 200 2.00 -14.29 2.31
N SER A 201 0.66 -14.16 2.27
CA SER A 201 0.00 -12.86 2.14
C SER A 201 0.35 -11.92 3.29
N GLY A 202 0.39 -12.42 4.53
CA GLY A 202 0.87 -11.66 5.68
C GLY A 202 2.36 -11.33 5.60
N GLN A 203 3.20 -12.31 5.28
CA GLN A 203 4.65 -12.15 5.09
C GLN A 203 4.99 -11.10 4.02
N PHE A 204 4.18 -11.00 2.96
CA PHE A 204 4.36 -10.05 1.86
C PHE A 204 4.33 -8.58 2.33
N PHE A 205 3.62 -8.29 3.42
CA PHE A 205 3.60 -6.94 4.02
C PHE A 205 4.88 -6.58 4.78
N LEU A 206 5.81 -7.53 4.99
CA LEU A 206 7.17 -7.20 5.43
C LEU A 206 7.97 -6.49 4.32
N GLY A 207 7.53 -6.61 3.07
CA GLY A 207 8.10 -5.92 1.91
C GLY A 207 9.32 -6.61 1.30
N LEU A 208 10.31 -5.82 0.91
CA LEU A 208 11.49 -6.32 0.19
C LEU A 208 12.25 -7.42 0.94
N PRO A 209 12.42 -7.39 2.28
CA PRO A 209 13.07 -8.48 2.99
C PRO A 209 12.43 -9.85 2.74
N ALA A 210 11.09 -9.94 2.74
CA ALA A 210 10.40 -11.20 2.47
C ALA A 210 10.50 -11.60 0.99
N ILE A 211 10.31 -10.65 0.07
CA ILE A 211 10.39 -10.90 -1.38
C ILE A 211 11.80 -11.36 -1.78
N VAL A 212 12.84 -10.69 -1.28
CA VAL A 212 14.24 -11.05 -1.54
C VAL A 212 14.57 -12.40 -0.93
N ALA A 213 14.15 -12.66 0.32
CA ALA A 213 14.36 -13.96 0.95
C ALA A 213 13.70 -15.10 0.17
N GLU A 214 12.49 -14.91 -0.34
CA GLU A 214 11.81 -15.90 -1.17
C GLU A 214 12.59 -16.21 -2.45
N ILE A 215 13.05 -15.17 -3.17
CA ILE A 215 13.83 -15.31 -4.40
C ILE A 215 15.15 -16.04 -4.12
N LEU A 216 15.86 -15.68 -3.04
CA LEU A 216 17.15 -16.26 -2.69
C LEU A 216 17.04 -17.71 -2.18
N SER A 217 15.96 -18.04 -1.49
CA SER A 217 15.81 -19.37 -0.88
C SER A 217 15.57 -20.47 -1.91
N GLY A 218 15.12 -20.14 -3.13
CA GLY A 218 14.96 -21.12 -4.22
C GLY A 218 13.96 -22.24 -3.94
N ARG A 219 13.14 -22.10 -2.90
CA ARG A 219 12.04 -22.99 -2.47
C ARG A 219 12.47 -24.47 -2.39
N PRO A 220 13.33 -24.83 -1.42
CA PRO A 220 13.84 -26.18 -1.31
C PRO A 220 12.70 -27.21 -1.16
N PRO A 221 12.87 -28.44 -1.67
CA PRO A 221 11.91 -29.51 -1.44
C PRO A 221 11.78 -29.78 0.06
N VAL A 222 10.55 -30.05 0.51
CA VAL A 222 10.30 -30.43 1.91
C VAL A 222 10.77 -31.88 2.07
N THR A 223 11.95 -32.07 2.65
CA THR A 223 12.61 -33.37 2.79
C THR A 223 12.17 -34.14 4.04
N GLY A 224 11.36 -33.55 4.90
CA GLY A 224 10.78 -34.15 6.10
C GLY A 224 9.92 -33.17 6.89
N GLU A 225 9.29 -33.65 7.95
CA GLU A 225 8.53 -32.79 8.87
C GLU A 225 9.48 -31.86 9.64
N THR A 226 9.22 -30.57 9.57
CA THR A 226 9.89 -29.58 10.43
C THR A 226 9.14 -29.50 11.75
N ALA A 227 9.77 -29.94 12.84
CA ALA A 227 9.14 -29.98 14.17
C ALA A 227 8.57 -28.63 14.64
N LEU A 228 9.11 -27.51 14.14
CA LEU A 228 8.67 -26.15 14.46
C LEU A 228 8.04 -25.42 13.25
N GLY A 229 7.56 -26.16 12.24
CA GLY A 229 7.04 -25.60 10.99
C GLY A 229 5.92 -24.58 11.19
N ASP A 230 4.87 -24.97 11.91
CA ASP A 230 3.70 -24.11 12.16
C ASP A 230 4.04 -22.88 12.99
N ALA A 231 4.88 -23.07 14.02
CA ALA A 231 5.38 -21.96 14.83
C ALA A 231 6.24 -21.01 13.98
N GLY A 232 7.08 -21.55 13.10
CA GLY A 232 7.89 -20.78 12.17
C GLY A 232 7.06 -19.97 11.18
N LEU A 233 5.98 -20.55 10.64
CA LEU A 233 5.02 -19.85 9.77
C LEU A 233 4.39 -18.66 10.46
N LEU A 234 3.93 -18.85 11.71
CA LEU A 234 3.35 -17.79 12.53
C LEU A 234 4.37 -16.69 12.80
N TYR A 235 5.57 -17.04 13.27
CA TYR A 235 6.65 -16.08 13.56
C TYR A 235 7.10 -15.30 12.33
N ALA A 236 7.07 -15.92 11.14
CA ALA A 236 7.42 -15.24 9.90
C ALA A 236 6.29 -14.35 9.36
N CYS A 237 5.02 -14.72 9.57
CA CYS A 237 3.86 -13.95 9.12
C CYS A 237 3.57 -12.71 9.99
N MET A 238 3.63 -12.87 11.31
CA MET A 238 3.41 -11.79 12.28
C MET A 238 4.15 -10.49 11.98
N PRO A 239 5.45 -10.47 11.63
CA PRO A 239 6.15 -9.23 11.37
C PRO A 239 5.63 -8.47 10.16
N GLY A 240 5.05 -9.14 9.16
CA GLY A 240 4.38 -8.45 8.05
C GLY A 240 3.09 -7.75 8.49
N LEU A 241 2.27 -8.39 9.33
CA LEU A 241 1.09 -7.77 9.92
C LEU A 241 1.45 -6.61 10.87
N LEU A 242 2.51 -6.77 11.67
CA LEU A 242 3.04 -5.70 12.52
C LEU A 242 3.65 -4.56 11.69
N ASN A 243 4.18 -4.83 10.50
CA ASN A 243 4.66 -3.79 9.59
C ASN A 243 3.49 -2.93 9.08
N ILE A 244 2.28 -3.47 8.92
CA ILE A 244 1.08 -2.68 8.64
C ILE A 244 0.81 -1.69 9.79
N LEU A 245 0.95 -2.13 11.06
CA LEU A 245 0.82 -1.21 12.20
C LEU A 245 1.91 -0.14 12.21
N ALA A 246 3.15 -0.51 11.84
CA ALA A 246 4.25 0.43 11.68
C ALA A 246 3.96 1.47 10.58
N MET A 247 3.37 1.03 9.47
CA MET A 247 2.90 1.90 8.38
C MET A 247 1.82 2.86 8.86
N LEU A 248 0.84 2.40 9.64
CA LEU A 248 -0.21 3.25 10.23
C LEU A 248 0.35 4.30 11.20
N ASP A 249 1.32 3.94 12.05
CA ASP A 249 2.00 4.91 12.93
C ASP A 249 2.77 5.96 12.12
N VAL A 250 3.49 5.55 11.07
CA VAL A 250 4.18 6.48 10.15
C VAL A 250 3.17 7.40 9.47
N PHE A 251 2.09 6.84 8.93
CA PHE A 251 1.06 7.60 8.26
C PHE A 251 0.40 8.62 9.18
N GLY A 252 -0.04 8.21 10.37
CA GLY A 252 -0.73 9.11 11.30
C GLY A 252 0.11 10.31 11.72
N VAL A 253 1.43 10.13 11.94
CA VAL A 253 2.33 11.27 12.20
C VAL A 253 2.52 12.13 10.96
N ALA A 254 2.68 11.51 9.78
CA ALA A 254 2.89 12.24 8.54
C ALA A 254 1.66 13.07 8.14
N GLU A 255 0.47 12.48 8.23
CA GLU A 255 -0.81 13.12 7.92
C GLU A 255 -1.06 14.33 8.82
N ARG A 256 -0.92 14.19 10.15
CA ARG A 256 -1.07 15.33 11.07
C ARG A 256 -0.13 16.46 10.72
N ARG A 257 1.15 16.18 10.53
CA ARG A 257 2.15 17.18 10.13
C ARG A 257 1.88 17.80 8.77
N TRP A 258 1.26 17.05 7.86
CA TRP A 258 0.90 17.52 6.53
C TRP A 258 -0.26 18.52 6.63
N LEU A 259 -1.33 18.17 7.34
CA LEU A 259 -2.53 19.01 7.49
C LEU A 259 -2.34 20.20 8.45
N GLU A 260 -1.59 20.05 9.55
CA GLU A 260 -1.31 21.16 10.50
C GLU A 260 -0.48 22.28 9.88
N LYS A 261 0.49 21.91 9.03
CA LYS A 261 1.30 22.89 8.28
C LYS A 261 0.48 23.64 7.26
N GLU A 262 -0.54 23.01 6.68
CA GLU A 262 -1.48 23.67 5.77
C GLU A 262 -2.31 24.72 6.52
N ASN A 263 -2.89 24.37 7.67
CA ASN A 263 -3.68 25.30 8.48
C ASN A 263 -2.85 26.52 8.95
N SER A 264 -1.59 26.28 9.31
CA SER A 264 -0.67 27.35 9.76
C SER A 264 -0.22 28.27 8.62
N ALA A 265 -0.04 27.73 7.40
CA ALA A 265 0.28 28.54 6.22
C ALA A 265 -0.92 29.42 5.81
N ALA A 266 -2.14 28.88 5.85
CA ALA A 266 -3.35 29.64 5.55
C ALA A 266 -3.56 30.82 6.51
N SER A 267 -3.38 30.63 7.83
CA SER A 267 -3.56 31.70 8.81
C SER A 267 -2.53 32.83 8.66
N SER A 268 -1.27 32.49 8.37
CA SER A 268 -0.21 33.48 8.14
C SER A 268 -0.47 34.36 6.90
N SER A 269 -0.96 33.78 5.81
CA SER A 269 -1.32 34.53 4.60
C SER A 269 -2.49 35.49 4.83
N SER A 270 -3.51 35.08 5.62
CA SER A 270 -4.63 35.95 5.97
C SER A 270 -4.20 37.14 6.85
N ALA A 271 -3.26 36.93 7.77
CA ALA A 271 -2.73 37.99 8.63
C ALA A 271 -1.93 39.05 7.84
N GLU A 272 -1.10 38.63 6.88
CA GLU A 272 -0.35 39.57 6.02
C GLU A 272 -1.27 40.37 5.07
N LEU A 273 -2.35 39.77 4.58
CA LEU A 273 -3.36 40.45 3.77
C LEU A 273 -4.16 41.48 4.58
N GLY A 274 -4.47 41.20 5.85
CA GLY A 274 -5.13 42.15 6.75
C GLY A 274 -4.25 43.35 7.12
N SER A 275 -2.93 43.16 7.18
CA SER A 275 -1.94 44.22 7.45
C SER A 275 -1.74 45.19 6.27
N LYS A 276 -2.14 44.82 5.04
CA LYS A 276 -1.99 45.66 3.84
C LYS A 276 -3.29 46.36 3.42
N ALA A 277 -4.32 46.36 4.26
CA ALA A 277 -5.52 47.16 3.99
C ALA A 277 -5.12 48.64 3.90
N PRO A 278 -5.51 49.37 2.83
CA PRO A 278 -5.16 50.78 2.70
C PRO A 278 -5.79 51.58 3.85
N GLU A 279 -4.96 52.34 4.57
CA GLU A 279 -5.44 53.41 5.44
C GLU A 279 -6.30 54.33 4.57
N PHE A 280 -7.61 54.30 4.78
CA PHE A 280 -8.50 55.30 4.20
C PHE A 280 -8.18 56.62 4.90
N GLU A 281 -7.36 57.42 4.22
CA GLU A 281 -7.06 58.79 4.58
C GLU A 281 -8.39 59.55 4.70
N SER A 282 -8.78 59.87 5.92
CA SER A 282 -10.00 60.60 6.22
C SER A 282 -9.91 62.00 5.58
N ALA A 283 -10.75 62.26 4.59
CA ALA A 283 -10.85 63.57 3.96
C ALA A 283 -11.15 64.65 5.02
N PRO A 284 -10.50 65.82 4.96
CA PRO A 284 -10.70 66.88 5.95
C PRO A 284 -12.11 67.48 5.85
N PRO A 285 -12.70 67.90 6.98
CA PRO A 285 -14.03 68.49 7.00
C PRO A 285 -14.05 69.85 6.27
N ALA A 286 -15.10 70.05 5.48
CA ALA A 286 -15.41 71.29 4.77
C ALA A 286 -16.02 72.35 5.70
#